data_AF-A0A350LPI0-F1
#
_entry.id   AF-A0A350LPI0-F1
#
_cell.length_a   1.000
_cell.length_b   1.000
_cell.length_c   1.000
_cell.angle_alpha   90.00
_cell.angle_beta   90.00
_cell.angle_gamma   90.00
#
_symmetry.space_group_name_H-M   'P 1'
#
loop_
_entity.id
_entity.type
_entity.pdbx_description
1 polymer ?
#
loop_
_entity_poly.entity_id
_entity_poly.type
_entity_poly.pdbx_seq_one_letter_code
_entity_poly.pdbx_strand_id
1 'polypeptide(L)' 'FEQAIDRAAMKTGAAGTDDYLAEWRKGDAYPVEGDPDEVAQSEAARLDALYDTERLKALIGNDGWA' A
#
# COMPACT_ATOMS: atom_id res chain seq x y z
N PHE A 1 6.33 -4.36 -1.72
CA PHE A 1 4.86 -4.26 -1.75
C PHE A 1 4.17 -5.59 -2.06
N GLU A 2 4.43 -6.24 -3.19
CA GLU A 2 3.79 -7.51 -3.59
C GLU A 2 3.81 -8.61 -2.51
N GLN A 3 4.98 -8.91 -1.92
CA GLN A 3 5.07 -9.92 -0.86
C GLN A 3 4.28 -9.59 0.42
N ALA A 4 4.04 -8.30 0.70
CA ALA A 4 3.24 -7.89 1.86
C ALA A 4 1.75 -8.11 1.58
N ILE A 5 1.32 -7.83 0.34
CA ILE A 5 -0.04 -8.05 -0.15
C ILE A 5 -0.36 -9.55 -0.14
N ASP A 6 0.54 -10.38 -0.67
CA ASP A 6 0.38 -11.85 -0.70
C ASP A 6 0.26 -12.46 0.71
N ARG A 7 1.08 -12.00 1.66
CA ARG A 7 1.01 -12.44 3.07
C ARG A 7 -0.27 -12.00 3.78
N ALA A 8 -0.77 -10.80 3.50
CA ALA A 8 -2.05 -10.34 4.04
C ALA A 8 -3.23 -11.17 3.51
N ALA A 9 -3.25 -11.43 2.19
CA ALA A 9 -4.29 -12.22 1.54
C ALA A 9 -4.31 -13.69 2.00
N MET A 10 -3.13 -14.31 2.18
CA MET A 10 -3.04 -15.67 2.73
C MET A 10 -3.48 -15.73 4.20
N LYS A 11 -3.20 -14.70 5.01
CA LYS A 11 -3.60 -14.65 6.42
C LYS A 11 -5.11 -14.47 6.60
N THR A 12 -5.77 -13.71 5.72
CA THR A 12 -7.22 -13.45 5.80
C THR A 12 -8.08 -14.51 5.10
N GLY A 13 -7.46 -15.46 4.37
CA GLY A 13 -8.17 -16.48 3.61
C GLY A 13 -8.81 -15.97 2.32
N ALA A 14 -8.51 -14.73 1.90
CA ALA A 14 -9.08 -14.06 0.73
C ALA A 14 -8.40 -14.46 -0.60
N ALA A 15 -7.76 -15.63 -0.64
CA ALA A 15 -7.09 -16.15 -1.82
C ALA A 15 -8.11 -16.66 -2.86
N GLY A 16 -8.82 -15.74 -3.54
CA GLY A 16 -9.63 -16.13 -4.70
C GLY A 16 -10.80 -15.23 -5.12
N THR A 17 -11.16 -14.17 -4.39
CA THR A 17 -12.37 -13.38 -4.71
C THR A 17 -12.18 -11.88 -4.55
N ASP A 18 -13.07 -11.10 -5.20
CA ASP A 18 -13.16 -9.63 -5.22
C ASP A 18 -13.00 -8.91 -3.86
N ASP A 19 -13.06 -9.65 -2.76
CA ASP A 19 -12.90 -9.19 -1.37
C ASP A 19 -11.54 -8.51 -1.11
N TYR A 20 -10.48 -8.89 -1.83
CA TYR A 20 -9.16 -8.23 -1.73
C TYR A 20 -9.19 -6.77 -2.22
N LEU A 21 -9.99 -6.48 -3.25
CA LEU A 21 -10.14 -5.11 -3.78
C LEU A 21 -11.22 -4.32 -3.03
N ALA A 22 -12.16 -4.99 -2.37
CA ALA A 22 -13.23 -4.35 -1.62
C ALA A 22 -12.71 -3.49 -0.45
N GLU A 23 -11.58 -3.88 0.15
CA GLU A 23 -10.95 -3.14 1.25
C GLU A 23 -9.96 -2.06 0.78
N TRP A 24 -9.76 -1.90 -0.54
CA TRP A 24 -8.90 -0.84 -1.08
C TRP A 24 -9.52 0.53 -0.84
N ARG A 25 -8.84 1.33 -0.03
CA ARG A 25 -9.20 2.72 0.21
C ARG A 25 -8.30 3.64 -0.60
N LYS A 26 -8.91 4.44 -1.47
CA LYS A 26 -8.24 5.57 -2.11
C LYS A 26 -8.16 6.70 -1.09
N GLY A 27 -6.98 7.32 -0.96
CA GLY A 27 -6.87 8.60 -0.27
C GLY A 27 -7.54 9.71 -1.07
N ASP A 28 -7.76 10.85 -0.41
CA ASP A 28 -8.27 12.04 -1.09
C ASP A 28 -7.25 12.51 -2.14
N ALA A 29 -7.76 12.85 -3.33
CA ALA A 29 -6.92 13.46 -4.36
C ALA A 29 -6.48 14.85 -3.89
N TYR A 30 -5.19 15.14 -4.04
CA TYR A 30 -4.62 16.45 -3.74
C TYR A 30 -3.76 16.93 -4.91
N PRO A 31 -3.76 18.24 -5.20
CA PRO A 31 -2.92 18.79 -6.25
C PRO A 31 -1.45 18.74 -5.82
N VAL A 32 -0.59 18.36 -6.75
CA VAL A 32 0.86 18.45 -6.60
C VAL A 32 1.39 19.23 -7.79
N GLU A 33 2.15 20.29 -7.51
CA GLU A 33 2.79 21.11 -8.54
C GLU A 33 4.08 20.45 -9.02
N GLY A 34 4.36 20.54 -10.32
CA GLY A 34 5.60 20.03 -10.91
C GLY A 34 5.38 19.30 -12.22
N ASP A 35 6.47 18.81 -12.80
CA ASP A 35 6.40 17.89 -13.94
C ASP A 35 5.83 16.53 -13.49
N PRO A 36 4.89 15.92 -14.24
CA PRO A 36 4.27 14.66 -13.84
C PRO A 36 5.26 13.52 -13.56
N ASP A 37 6.36 13.42 -14.31
CA ASP A 37 7.33 12.35 -14.13
C ASP A 37 8.16 12.56 -12.86
N GLU A 38 8.53 13.81 -12.57
CA GLU A 38 9.23 14.19 -11.33
C GLU A 38 8.35 13.98 -10.10
N VAL A 39 7.06 14.36 -10.18
CA VAL A 39 6.08 14.12 -9.11
C VAL A 39 5.92 12.63 -8.86
N ALA A 40 5.76 11.82 -9.90
CA ALA A 40 5.62 10.38 -9.75
C ALA A 40 6.85 9.73 -9.10
N GLN A 41 8.07 10.12 -9.51
CA GLN A 41 9.31 9.61 -8.93
C GLN A 41 9.50 10.02 -7.47
N SER A 42 9.22 11.28 -7.14
CA SER A 42 9.36 11.77 -5.77
C SER A 42 8.35 11.13 -4.82
N GLU A 43 7.10 10.94 -5.24
CA GLU A 43 6.09 10.24 -4.45
C GLU A 43 6.42 8.76 -4.27
N ALA A 44 6.93 8.09 -5.30
CA ALA A 44 7.40 6.71 -5.19
C ALA A 44 8.52 6.58 -4.15
N ALA A 45 9.55 7.44 -4.23
CA ALA A 45 10.65 7.45 -3.27
C ALA A 45 10.18 7.77 -1.84
N ARG A 46 9.22 8.69 -1.70
CA ARG A 46 8.61 9.02 -0.40
C ARG A 46 7.87 7.82 0.19
N LEU A 47 7.10 7.09 -0.63
CA LEU A 47 6.38 5.89 -0.21
C LEU A 47 7.35 4.77 0.18
N ASP A 48 8.42 4.56 -0.58
CA ASP A 48 9.46 3.57 -0.25
C ASP A 48 10.14 3.88 1.09
N ALA A 49 10.42 5.15 1.36
CA ALA A 49 10.99 5.58 2.65
C ALA A 49 10.00 5.48 3.80
N LEU A 50 8.71 5.77 3.56
CA LEU A 50 7.67 5.76 4.59
C LEU A 50 7.23 4.34 4.99
N TYR A 51 7.22 3.42 4.02
CA TYR A 51 6.79 2.03 4.19
C TYR A 51 7.99 1.09 4.19
N ASP A 52 8.88 1.31 5.16
CA ASP A 52 9.99 0.41 5.42
C ASP A 52 9.53 -0.99 5.87
N THR A 53 10.51 -1.90 6.02
CA THR A 53 10.22 -3.29 6.39
C THR A 53 9.49 -3.43 7.73
N GLU A 54 9.80 -2.60 8.72
CA GLU A 54 9.20 -2.70 10.06
C GLU A 54 7.77 -2.20 10.05
N ARG A 55 7.49 -1.09 9.36
CA ARG A 55 6.12 -0.59 9.18
C ARG A 55 5.26 -1.58 8.41
N LEU A 56 5.80 -2.17 7.33
CA LEU A 56 5.08 -3.19 6.57
C LEU A 56 4.76 -4.41 7.43
N LYS A 57 5.69 -4.88 8.28
CA LYS A 57 5.42 -5.96 9.24
C LYS A 57 4.31 -5.60 10.22
N ALA A 58 4.30 -4.37 10.75
CA ALA A 58 3.25 -3.91 11.66
C ALA A 58 1.87 -3.89 10.99
N LEU A 59 1.79 -3.39 9.76
CA LEU A 59 0.56 -3.40 8.95
C LEU A 59 0.08 -4.83 8.70
N ILE A 60 0.97 -5.76 8.32
CA ILE A 60 0.62 -7.18 8.15
C ILE A 60 0.11 -7.80 9.46
N GLY A 61 0.72 -7.43 10.59
CA GLY A 61 0.29 -7.83 11.93
C GLY A 61 -1.14 -7.39 12.23
N ASN A 62 -1.52 -6.19 11.77
CA ASN A 62 -2.81 -5.55 11.99
C ASN A 62 -3.74 -5.61 10.76
N ASP A 63 -3.63 -6.66 9.94
CA ASP A 63 -4.52 -6.93 8.80
C ASP A 63 -4.64 -5.76 7.79
N GLY A 64 -3.56 -4.99 7.64
CA GLY A 64 -3.47 -3.85 6.72
C GLY A 64 -3.88 -2.49 7.32
N TRP A 65 -4.26 -2.44 8.60
CA TRP A 65 -4.70 -1.21 9.26
C TRP A 65 -3.55 -0.51 9.99
N ALA A 66 -3.46 0.82 9.84
CA ALA A 66 -2.49 1.68 10.52
C ALA A 66 -3.12 2.42 11.70
#